data_AF-A0A7V5WLR0-F1
#
_entry.id   AF-A0A7V5WLR0-F1
#
_cell.length_a   1.000
_cell.length_b   1.000
_cell.length_c   1.000
_cell.angle_alpha   90.00
_cell.angle_beta   90.00
_cell.angle_gamma   90.00
#
_symmetry.space_group_name_H-M   'P 1'
#
loop_
_entity.id
_entity.type
_entity.pdbx_description
1 polymer ?
#
loop_
_entity_poly.entity_id
_entity_poly.type
_entity_poly.pdbx_seq_one_letter_code
_entity_poly.pdbx_strand_id
1 'polypeptide(L)'
;MMDILSILKQPWPWWIVGPLIGLFVPILLLLDNRQFGVSANLRHCCAIIPNKVSFFNYDWRKAGTWNLFFAVGIILGGFIAHYFLANPEPLQLAESTKNDLSALGINNNGELIPKMLFSWSSLFTLRGFIMIVGGGFLVGFGARYAGG
;
A
#
# COMPACT_ATOMS: atom_id res chain seq x y z
N MET A 1 -24.85 24.17 -2.40
CA MET A 1 -24.76 22.80 -2.94
C MET A 1 -23.31 22.39 -2.85
N MET A 2 -22.97 21.33 -2.11
CA MET A 2 -21.60 20.80 -2.11
C MET A 2 -21.27 20.29 -3.51
N ASP A 3 -20.13 20.70 -4.04
CA ASP A 3 -19.63 20.24 -5.33
C ASP A 3 -19.21 18.76 -5.22
N ILE A 4 -19.33 17.98 -6.29
CA ILE A 4 -18.95 16.55 -6.33
C ILE A 4 -17.51 16.36 -5.86
N LEU A 5 -16.62 17.28 -6.26
CA LEU A 5 -15.23 17.25 -5.86
C LEU A 5 -15.05 17.42 -4.33
N SER A 6 -15.90 18.20 -3.68
CA SER A 6 -15.85 18.39 -2.22
C SER A 6 -16.25 17.12 -1.46
N ILE A 7 -17.23 16.37 -1.99
CA ILE A 7 -17.67 15.08 -1.44
C ILE A 7 -16.58 14.02 -1.57
N LEU A 8 -15.78 14.05 -2.64
CA LEU A 8 -14.68 13.10 -2.84
C LEU A 8 -13.46 13.38 -1.96
N LYS A 9 -13.24 14.64 -1.55
CA LYS A 9 -12.07 15.05 -0.75
C LYS A 9 -12.24 14.87 0.76
N GLN A 10 -13.48 14.88 1.24
CA GLN A 10 -13.74 14.71 2.68
C GLN A 10 -13.38 13.28 3.14
N PRO A 11 -13.04 13.05 4.41
CA PRO A 11 -12.89 11.71 4.94
C PRO A 11 -14.22 10.96 4.88
N TRP A 12 -14.21 9.77 4.30
CA TRP A 12 -15.41 8.94 4.21
C TRP A 12 -15.52 8.05 5.47
N PRO A 13 -16.72 7.93 6.05
CA PRO A 13 -16.92 7.04 7.17
C PRO A 13 -16.58 5.58 6.85
N TRP A 14 -16.06 4.87 7.84
CA TRP A 14 -15.62 3.48 7.71
C TRP A 14 -16.77 2.54 7.30
N TRP A 15 -18.03 2.83 7.68
CA TRP A 15 -19.19 2.03 7.30
C TRP A 15 -19.61 2.21 5.84
N ILE A 16 -19.04 3.19 5.11
CA ILE A 16 -19.20 3.33 3.66
C ILE A 16 -18.01 2.69 2.96
N VAL A 17 -16.79 3.09 3.36
CA VAL A 17 -15.54 2.62 2.73
C VAL A 17 -15.35 1.12 2.95
N GLY A 18 -15.67 0.60 4.14
CA GLY A 18 -15.54 -0.81 4.49
C GLY A 18 -16.34 -1.72 3.55
N PRO A 19 -17.67 -1.53 3.41
CA PRO A 19 -18.46 -2.29 2.44
C PRO A 19 -18.00 -2.10 0.99
N LEU A 20 -17.60 -0.89 0.57
CA LEU A 20 -17.10 -0.65 -0.79
C LEU A 20 -15.81 -1.44 -1.08
N ILE A 21 -14.85 -1.42 -0.15
CA ILE A 21 -13.62 -2.22 -0.26
C ILE A 21 -13.97 -3.72 -0.17
N GLY A 22 -14.89 -4.11 0.71
CA GLY A 22 -15.32 -5.49 0.86
C GLY A 22 -15.98 -6.07 -0.40
N LEU A 23 -16.73 -5.26 -1.14
CA LEU A 23 -17.34 -5.62 -2.42
C LEU A 23 -16.31 -5.87 -3.53
N PHE A 24 -15.08 -5.41 -3.37
CA PHE A 24 -14.01 -5.68 -4.34
C PHE A 24 -13.79 -7.18 -4.53
N VAL A 25 -13.81 -7.98 -3.46
CA VAL A 25 -13.57 -9.44 -3.54
C VAL A 25 -14.70 -10.17 -4.28
N PRO A 26 -16.00 -9.98 -3.95
CA PRO A 26 -17.11 -10.51 -4.75
C PRO A 26 -17.10 -10.09 -6.21
N ILE A 27 -16.75 -8.83 -6.51
CA ILE A 27 -16.70 -8.34 -7.90
C ILE A 27 -15.64 -9.11 -8.69
N LEU A 28 -14.46 -9.32 -8.11
CA LEU A 28 -13.41 -10.12 -8.74
C LEU A 28 -13.81 -11.59 -8.92
N LEU A 29 -14.58 -12.14 -7.99
CA LEU A 29 -15.14 -13.48 -8.09
C LEU A 29 -16.09 -13.59 -9.30
N LEU A 30 -16.99 -12.63 -9.47
CA LEU A 30 -17.99 -12.62 -10.55
C LEU A 30 -17.40 -12.34 -11.95
N LEU A 31 -16.34 -11.53 -12.03
CA LEU A 31 -15.78 -11.15 -13.33
C LEU A 31 -15.00 -12.29 -13.98
N ASP A 32 -14.16 -13.01 -13.24
CA ASP A 32 -13.34 -14.13 -13.75
C ASP A 32 -12.58 -14.87 -12.64
N ASN A 33 -13.12 -14.93 -11.41
CA ASN A 33 -12.45 -15.47 -10.21
C ASN A 33 -10.97 -15.04 -10.08
N ARG A 34 -10.69 -13.77 -10.40
CA ARG A 34 -9.31 -13.30 -10.45
C ARG A 34 -8.81 -13.07 -9.04
N GLN A 35 -7.70 -13.71 -8.70
CA GLN A 35 -6.99 -13.38 -7.47
C GLN A 35 -6.36 -11.99 -7.60
N PHE A 36 -6.42 -11.19 -6.55
CA PHE A 36 -5.66 -9.95 -6.44
C PHE A 36 -4.51 -10.20 -5.46
N GLY A 37 -3.27 -10.03 -5.90
CA GLY A 37 -2.10 -10.30 -5.08
C GLY A 37 -0.96 -9.32 -5.39
N VAL A 38 -0.43 -8.65 -4.37
CA VAL A 38 0.66 -7.69 -4.52
C VAL A 38 2.03 -8.38 -4.46
N SER A 39 2.21 -9.33 -3.56
CA SER A 39 3.49 -10.04 -3.35
C SER A 39 3.92 -10.87 -4.56
N ALA A 40 2.97 -11.49 -5.27
CA ALA A 40 3.22 -12.25 -6.49
C ALA A 40 3.84 -11.40 -7.61
N ASN A 41 3.57 -10.09 -7.64
CA ASN A 41 4.12 -9.18 -8.65
C ASN A 41 5.64 -9.09 -8.60
N LEU A 42 6.26 -9.19 -7.41
CA LEU A 42 7.71 -9.23 -7.29
C LEU A 42 8.29 -10.45 -8.01
N ARG A 43 7.64 -11.61 -7.90
CA ARG A 43 8.04 -12.82 -8.63
C ARG A 43 7.86 -12.64 -10.15
N HIS A 44 6.75 -12.05 -10.59
CA HIS A 44 6.52 -11.77 -12.00
C HIS A 44 7.59 -10.82 -12.56
N CYS A 45 7.96 -9.76 -11.82
CA CYS A 45 9.04 -8.86 -12.20
C CYS A 45 10.38 -9.59 -12.35
N CYS A 46 10.72 -10.50 -11.41
CA CYS A 46 11.92 -11.32 -11.53
C CYS A 46 11.88 -12.29 -12.72
N ALA A 47 10.70 -12.79 -13.08
CA ALA A 47 10.52 -13.69 -14.24
C ALA A 47 10.61 -12.98 -15.61
N ILE A 48 10.39 -11.66 -15.65
CA ILE A 48 10.58 -10.85 -16.86
C ILE A 48 12.08 -10.74 -17.22
N ILE A 49 12.93 -10.63 -16.20
CA ILE A 49 14.37 -10.49 -16.38
C ILE A 49 14.95 -11.87 -16.72
N PRO A 50 15.78 -12.01 -17.79
CA PRO A 50 16.44 -13.26 -18.12
C PRO A 50 17.23 -13.79 -16.92
N ASN A 51 16.86 -14.98 -16.45
CA ASN A 51 17.49 -15.60 -15.29
C ASN A 51 17.62 -17.12 -15.51
N LYS A 52 18.52 -17.75 -14.75
CA LYS A 52 18.80 -19.19 -14.84
C LYS A 52 18.08 -20.00 -13.75
N VAL A 53 17.20 -19.37 -12.98
CA VAL A 53 16.57 -20.01 -11.81
C VAL A 53 15.23 -20.60 -12.25
N SER A 54 15.08 -21.92 -12.11
CA SER A 54 13.87 -22.66 -12.52
C SER A 54 12.58 -22.09 -11.93
N PHE A 55 12.63 -21.55 -10.70
CA PHE A 55 11.49 -20.93 -10.03
C PHE A 55 10.89 -19.72 -10.79
N PHE A 56 11.70 -18.96 -11.52
CA PHE A 56 11.26 -17.81 -12.32
C PHE A 56 11.09 -18.14 -13.80
N ASN A 57 11.40 -19.37 -14.22
CA ASN A 57 11.22 -19.81 -15.59
C ASN A 57 9.81 -20.35 -15.81
N TYR A 58 8.86 -19.43 -16.03
CA TYR A 58 7.47 -19.74 -16.37
C TYR A 58 6.89 -18.65 -17.26
N ASP A 59 5.73 -18.93 -17.85
CA ASP A 59 4.97 -17.92 -18.62
C ASP A 59 4.33 -16.89 -17.67
N TRP A 60 5.12 -15.86 -17.34
CA TRP A 60 4.68 -14.75 -16.51
C TRP A 60 3.57 -13.92 -17.17
N ARG A 61 3.43 -13.94 -18.50
CA ARG A 61 2.38 -13.19 -19.20
C ARG A 61 1.03 -13.83 -18.91
N LYS A 62 0.95 -15.16 -19.01
CA LYS A 62 -0.30 -15.87 -18.70
C LYS A 62 -0.68 -15.77 -17.22
N ALA A 63 0.29 -15.92 -16.32
CA ALA A 63 0.02 -15.97 -14.88
C ALA A 63 -0.05 -14.60 -14.19
N GLY A 64 0.65 -13.58 -14.70
CA GLY A 64 0.92 -12.34 -13.98
C GLY A 64 0.34 -11.06 -14.56
N THR A 65 -0.13 -11.06 -15.81
CA THR A 65 -0.59 -9.82 -16.49
C THR A 65 -1.68 -9.11 -15.70
N TRP A 66 -2.65 -9.86 -15.14
CA TRP A 66 -3.71 -9.28 -14.32
C TRP A 66 -3.18 -8.61 -13.05
N ASN A 67 -2.33 -9.29 -12.28
CA ASN A 67 -1.81 -8.76 -11.03
C ASN A 67 -0.88 -7.55 -11.26
N LEU A 68 -0.13 -7.55 -12.37
CA LEU A 68 0.69 -6.41 -12.79
C LEU A 68 -0.18 -5.21 -13.20
N PHE A 69 -1.24 -5.44 -13.98
CA PHE A 69 -2.21 -4.39 -14.30
C PHE A 69 -2.86 -3.82 -13.04
N PHE A 70 -3.26 -4.68 -12.11
CA PHE A 70 -3.80 -4.29 -10.81
C PHE A 70 -2.80 -3.42 -10.00
N ALA A 71 -1.52 -3.81 -9.95
CA ALA A 71 -0.50 -3.02 -9.27
C ALA A 71 -0.29 -1.64 -9.90
N VAL A 72 -0.28 -1.55 -11.23
CA VAL A 72 -0.24 -0.26 -11.93
C VAL A 72 -1.47 0.58 -11.59
N GLY A 73 -2.65 -0.03 -11.54
CA GLY A 73 -3.89 0.63 -11.11
C GLY A 73 -3.80 1.19 -9.69
N ILE A 74 -3.22 0.45 -8.74
CA ILE A 74 -2.97 0.94 -7.36
C ILE A 74 -2.04 2.15 -7.37
N ILE A 75 -0.94 2.09 -8.13
CA ILE A 75 0.03 3.20 -8.20
C ILE A 75 -0.64 4.45 -8.78
N LEU A 76 -1.38 4.32 -9.87
CA LEU A 76 -2.11 5.43 -10.49
C LEU A 76 -3.21 5.97 -9.58
N GLY A 77 -3.97 5.09 -8.92
CA GLY A 77 -4.99 5.48 -7.96
C GLY A 77 -4.41 6.26 -6.78
N GLY A 78 -3.28 5.80 -6.23
CA GLY A 78 -2.55 6.51 -5.17
C GLY A 78 -2.00 7.86 -5.63
N PHE A 79 -1.47 7.93 -6.85
CA PHE A 79 -1.01 9.19 -7.45
C PHE A 79 -2.17 10.18 -7.59
N ILE A 80 -3.31 9.75 -8.15
CA ILE A 80 -4.49 10.60 -8.30
C ILE A 80 -4.99 11.05 -6.92
N ALA A 81 -5.06 10.13 -5.96
CA ALA A 81 -5.50 10.44 -4.60
C ALA A 81 -4.60 11.49 -3.93
N HIS A 82 -3.29 11.37 -4.08
CA HIS A 82 -2.33 12.30 -3.47
C HIS A 82 -2.35 13.69 -4.12
N TYR A 83 -2.39 13.79 -5.45
CA TYR A 83 -2.26 15.08 -6.13
C TYR A 83 -3.60 15.81 -6.32
N PHE A 84 -4.71 15.08 -6.50
CA PHE A 84 -6.00 15.67 -6.83
C PHE A 84 -7.02 15.59 -5.70
N LEU A 85 -6.94 14.56 -4.84
CA LEU A 85 -7.92 14.29 -3.78
C LEU A 85 -7.36 14.45 -2.36
N ALA A 86 -6.12 14.93 -2.20
CA ALA A 86 -5.55 15.12 -0.88
C ALA A 86 -6.39 16.11 -0.06
N ASN A 87 -6.68 15.71 1.17
CA ASN A 87 -7.28 16.58 2.15
C ASN A 87 -6.19 17.54 2.69
N PRO A 88 -6.37 18.87 2.57
CA PRO A 88 -5.41 19.84 3.09
C PRO A 88 -5.43 19.94 4.62
N GLU A 89 -6.49 19.45 5.27
CA GLU A 89 -6.59 19.48 6.72
C GLU A 89 -5.61 18.49 7.38
N PRO A 90 -4.99 18.86 8.52
CA PRO A 90 -4.09 17.97 9.23
C PRO A 90 -4.84 16.73 9.74
N LEU A 91 -4.11 15.62 9.85
CA LEU A 91 -4.63 14.37 10.39
C LEU A 91 -5.22 14.59 11.79
N GLN A 92 -6.52 14.39 11.92
CA GLN A 92 -7.23 14.49 13.19
C GLN A 92 -7.00 13.22 14.01
N LEU A 93 -6.04 13.28 14.93
CA LEU A 93 -5.81 12.23 15.91
C LEU A 93 -6.45 12.57 17.25
N ALA A 94 -6.95 11.54 17.94
CA ALA A 94 -7.37 11.63 19.32
C ALA A 94 -6.20 12.05 20.23
N GLU A 95 -6.50 12.79 21.30
CA GLU A 95 -5.49 13.32 22.21
C GLU A 95 -4.70 12.22 22.91
N SER A 96 -5.36 11.11 23.28
CA SER A 96 -4.69 9.91 23.81
C SER A 96 -3.64 9.36 22.84
N THR A 97 -3.97 9.26 21.55
CA THR A 97 -3.05 8.78 20.52
C THR A 97 -1.84 9.70 20.36
N LYS A 98 -2.02 11.03 20.47
CA LYS A 98 -0.89 11.96 20.43
C LYS A 98 0.05 11.74 21.62
N ASN A 99 -0.50 11.52 22.81
CA ASN A 99 0.28 11.24 24.02
C ASN A 99 1.06 9.92 23.89
N ASP A 100 0.42 8.86 23.39
CA ASP A 100 1.06 7.57 23.17
C ASP A 100 2.21 7.66 22.15
N LEU A 101 1.98 8.36 21.03
CA LEU A 101 3.00 8.60 20.02
C LEU A 101 4.17 9.41 20.58
N SER A 102 3.88 10.43 21.38
CA SER A 102 4.92 11.25 22.03
C SER A 102 5.75 10.44 23.02
N ALA A 103 5.12 9.53 23.78
CA ALA A 103 5.81 8.62 24.69
C ALA A 103 6.74 7.64 23.95
N LEU A 104 6.41 7.26 22.71
CA LEU A 104 7.26 6.46 21.83
C LEU A 104 8.34 7.28 21.10
N GLY A 105 8.42 8.59 21.35
CA GLY A 105 9.34 9.51 20.68
C GLY A 105 8.97 9.79 19.22
N ILE A 106 7.69 9.63 18.85
CA ILE A 106 7.17 9.90 17.51
C ILE A 106 6.42 11.23 17.54
N ASN A 107 7.03 12.26 16.94
CA ASN A 107 6.38 13.55 16.78
C ASN A 107 5.31 13.48 15.68
N ASN A 108 4.06 13.76 16.04
CA ASN A 108 2.98 13.86 15.08
C ASN A 108 2.94 15.27 14.48
N ASN A 109 3.27 15.40 13.20
CA ASN A 109 3.23 16.67 12.47
C ASN A 109 1.89 16.91 11.74
N GLY A 110 0.84 16.13 12.06
CA GLY A 110 -0.43 16.18 11.34
C GLY A 110 -0.37 15.53 9.95
N GLU A 111 0.71 14.84 9.64
CA GLU A 111 0.89 14.09 8.40
C GLU A 111 0.52 12.61 8.60
N LEU A 112 -0.02 11.98 7.55
CA LEU A 112 -0.37 10.55 7.56
C LEU A 112 0.83 9.63 7.80
N ILE A 113 2.02 10.04 7.35
CA ILE A 113 3.24 9.22 7.42
C ILE A 113 4.29 10.00 8.21
N PRO A 114 4.80 9.48 9.34
CA PRO A 114 5.83 10.15 10.11
C PRO A 114 7.16 10.23 9.33
N LYS A 115 7.50 11.41 8.81
CA LYS A 115 8.76 11.66 8.07
C LYS A 115 10.03 11.29 8.84
N MET A 116 9.97 11.33 10.18
CA MET A 116 11.09 10.91 11.04
C MET A 116 11.41 9.42 10.89
N LEU A 117 10.40 8.58 10.62
CA LEU A 117 10.57 7.15 10.41
C LEU A 117 10.76 6.84 8.92
N PHE A 118 9.97 7.49 8.06
CA PHE A 118 9.92 7.23 6.63
C PHE A 118 10.40 8.45 5.84
N SER A 119 11.71 8.53 5.63
CA SER A 119 12.33 9.51 4.75
C SER A 119 13.65 8.99 4.19
N TRP A 120 14.13 9.63 3.12
CA TRP A 120 15.42 9.33 2.53
C TRP A 120 16.57 9.53 3.53
N SER A 121 16.50 10.57 4.37
CA SER A 121 17.50 10.78 5.42
C SER A 121 17.47 9.65 6.45
N SER A 122 16.28 9.22 6.89
CA SER A 122 16.14 8.10 7.85
C SER A 122 16.63 6.78 7.28
N LEU A 123 16.41 6.50 5.99
CA LEU A 123 16.89 5.27 5.32
C LEU A 123 18.40 5.05 5.47
N PHE A 124 19.18 6.13 5.41
CA PHE A 124 20.64 6.08 5.55
C PHE A 124 21.13 6.06 7.00
N THR A 125 20.23 6.05 7.98
CA THR A 125 20.59 5.80 9.39
C THR A 125 20.49 4.32 9.71
N LEU A 126 21.29 3.83 10.67
CA LEU A 126 21.23 2.43 11.11
C LEU A 126 19.81 2.04 11.56
N ARG A 127 19.17 2.88 12.37
CA ARG A 127 17.81 2.65 12.87
C ARG A 127 16.79 2.60 11.72
N GLY A 128 16.81 3.58 10.82
CA GLY A 128 15.85 3.63 9.71
C GLY A 128 16.11 2.54 8.66
N PHE A 129 17.35 2.16 8.41
CA PHE A 129 17.69 1.01 7.57
C PHE A 129 17.08 -0.28 8.14
N ILE A 130 17.28 -0.56 9.43
CA ILE A 130 16.71 -1.74 10.09
C ILE A 130 15.17 -1.72 10.02
N MET A 131 14.54 -0.57 10.30
CA MET A 131 13.08 -0.47 10.27
C MET A 131 12.49 -0.59 8.87
N ILE A 132 13.06 0.10 7.88
CA ILE A 132 12.51 0.16 6.51
C ILE A 132 12.92 -1.09 5.73
N VAL A 133 14.22 -1.35 5.61
CA VAL A 133 14.74 -2.46 4.79
C VAL A 133 14.54 -3.78 5.52
N GLY A 134 14.91 -3.84 6.81
CA GLY A 134 14.68 -5.04 7.62
C GLY A 134 13.19 -5.34 7.79
N GLY A 135 12.37 -4.35 8.12
CA GLY A 135 10.91 -4.51 8.20
C GLY A 135 10.30 -4.95 6.87
N GLY A 136 10.68 -4.31 5.76
CA GLY A 136 10.22 -4.71 4.42
C GLY A 136 10.62 -6.14 4.04
N PHE A 137 11.85 -6.55 4.38
CA PHE A 137 12.31 -7.92 4.19
C PHE A 137 11.47 -8.91 5.01
N LEU A 138 11.23 -8.64 6.29
CA LEU A 138 10.44 -9.52 7.17
C LEU A 138 8.99 -9.66 6.67
N VAL A 139 8.36 -8.57 6.24
CA VAL A 139 7.02 -8.58 5.65
C VAL A 139 6.99 -9.41 4.37
N GLY A 140 7.94 -9.18 3.46
CA GLY A 140 8.03 -9.91 2.19
C GLY A 140 8.29 -11.41 2.39
N PHE A 141 9.21 -11.75 3.29
CA PHE A 141 9.48 -13.13 3.68
C PHE A 141 8.24 -13.79 4.30
N GLY A 142 7.59 -13.11 5.25
CA GLY A 142 6.40 -13.60 5.95
C GLY A 142 5.23 -13.85 5.01
N ALA A 143 4.91 -12.91 4.12
CA ALA A 143 3.85 -13.07 3.13
C ALA A 143 4.11 -14.29 2.23
N ARG A 144 5.35 -14.49 1.78
CA ARG A 144 5.68 -15.66 0.95
C ARG A 144 5.64 -16.96 1.73
N TYR A 145 6.10 -16.95 2.98
CA TYR A 145 6.08 -18.10 3.87
C TYR A 145 4.65 -18.55 4.19
N ALA A 146 3.74 -17.60 4.43
CA ALA A 146 2.31 -17.85 4.65
C ALA A 146 1.54 -18.22 3.37
N GLY A 147 2.10 -17.94 2.18
CA GLY A 147 1.46 -18.21 0.90
C GLY A 147 0.50 -17.10 0.42
N GLY A 148 0.61 -15.91 1.00
CA GLY A 148 -0.30 -14.77 0.80
C GLY A 148 -0.20 -13.83 1.97
#